data_AF-A0A952RC12-F1
#
_entry.id   AF-A0A952RC12-F1
#
_cell.length_a   1.000
_cell.length_b   1.000
_cell.length_c   1.000
_cell.angle_alpha   90.00
_cell.angle_beta   90.00
_cell.angle_gamma   90.00
#
_symmetry.space_group_name_H-M   'P 1'
#
loop_
_entity.id
_entity.type
_entity.pdbx_description
1 polymer ?
#
loop_
_entity_poly.entity_id
_entity_poly.type
_entity_poly.pdbx_seq_one_letter_code
_entity_poly.pdbx_strand_id
1 'polypeptide(L)'
;MSERRRGVWPFVVLGLFVACGPERDESATTNASPLVASARTALVTTPEISQFAVYASNSVALMDRVVVAGGHVGVKLSAGGPFLVNGYQAALAADSRVDTSRDLLAERVLLKDRATVGDVEATHITNQFGVFAQQYPLPPMPAFPEAAAAIPGSTPRTVPSGQTQTLAAGAYAAVTVNGTLNLGGGTYDFASLMLGNDARLQALASSTVRIAGRLATGDRARIVPSGISLTAKDMRLEVHGQNGASGALNATPRAAVLGNDTVVRALVLVPNGTLQTGHRTNATGALFARDVLVNLDARVTFEDGFSSGTCDSCDDNNPCTTDACSSGSCEHTPVSNGTACNDDNPCTLTDTCQGGTCVGGDPVICAPLDPCRVAGTCDPSTGTCSNPPAPDGQPCDSGDRCVAAFCANGACTGGTPVTCTSPGPCETAVCDPTVERSRLRRQLGRGRDELITSSA
;
A
#
# COMPACT_ATOMS: atom_id res chain seq x y z
N MET A 1 -56.74 -43.73 -66.46
CA MET A 1 -55.37 -43.92 -66.97
C MET A 1 -54.49 -42.91 -66.23
N SER A 2 -53.57 -43.21 -65.34
CA SER A 2 -52.73 -44.39 -65.11
C SER A 2 -52.41 -44.48 -63.61
N GLU A 3 -52.56 -45.68 -63.04
CA GLU A 3 -52.07 -46.08 -61.73
C GLU A 3 -50.53 -46.01 -61.66
N ARG A 4 -49.96 -45.73 -60.48
CA ARG A 4 -48.65 -46.28 -60.08
C ARG A 4 -48.60 -46.61 -58.58
N ARG A 5 -48.92 -47.87 -58.34
CA ARG A 5 -48.24 -48.88 -57.49
C ARG A 5 -47.62 -48.47 -56.15
N ARG A 6 -48.19 -49.09 -55.11
CA ARG A 6 -47.59 -49.45 -53.82
C ARG A 6 -46.25 -50.17 -54.00
N GLY A 7 -45.26 -49.81 -53.17
CA GLY A 7 -44.03 -50.55 -52.93
C GLY A 7 -43.83 -50.70 -51.42
N VAL A 8 -43.88 -51.94 -50.96
CA VAL A 8 -43.60 -52.38 -49.57
C VAL A 8 -42.21 -53.03 -49.57
N TRP A 9 -41.60 -53.12 -48.38
CA TRP A 9 -40.49 -53.99 -47.90
C TRP A 9 -39.11 -53.31 -47.72
N PRO A 10 -38.28 -53.71 -46.72
CA PRO A 10 -38.59 -54.46 -45.48
C PRO A 10 -37.95 -53.89 -44.19
N PHE A 11 -38.53 -54.32 -43.06
CA PHE A 11 -37.91 -54.30 -41.74
C PHE A 11 -36.65 -55.17 -41.73
N VAL A 12 -35.53 -54.62 -41.27
CA VAL A 12 -34.34 -55.40 -40.90
C VAL A 12 -34.34 -55.55 -39.38
N VAL A 13 -34.60 -56.78 -38.94
CA VAL A 13 -34.37 -57.26 -37.58
C VAL A 13 -32.86 -57.46 -37.41
N LEU A 14 -32.23 -56.67 -36.54
CA LEU A 14 -30.85 -56.93 -36.14
C LEU A 14 -30.87 -57.86 -34.93
N GLY A 15 -30.55 -59.13 -35.17
CA GLY A 15 -30.48 -60.19 -34.19
C GLY A 15 -29.31 -59.99 -33.22
N LEU A 16 -29.64 -60.22 -31.96
CA LEU A 16 -28.74 -60.40 -30.83
C LEU A 16 -27.86 -61.64 -31.06
N PHE A 17 -26.55 -61.47 -31.17
CA PHE A 17 -25.59 -62.57 -31.07
C PHE A 17 -24.97 -62.59 -29.67
N VAL A 18 -25.44 -63.55 -28.86
CA VAL A 18 -24.82 -63.98 -27.62
C VAL A 18 -23.63 -64.86 -28.00
N ALA A 19 -22.40 -64.39 -27.73
CA ALA A 19 -21.21 -65.23 -27.78
C ALA A 19 -20.91 -65.75 -26.37
N CYS A 20 -20.92 -67.07 -26.24
CA CYS A 20 -20.60 -67.83 -25.05
C CYS A 20 -19.06 -67.93 -24.91
N GLY A 21 -18.51 -67.51 -23.77
CA GLY A 21 -17.13 -67.71 -23.35
C GLY A 21 -17.09 -68.49 -22.02
N PRO A 22 -16.01 -69.23 -21.73
CA PRO A 22 -16.05 -70.39 -20.84
C PRO A 22 -16.13 -70.02 -19.36
N GLU A 23 -16.89 -70.83 -18.63
CA GLU A 23 -16.96 -70.85 -17.16
C GLU A 23 -15.57 -71.11 -16.55
N ARG A 24 -15.15 -70.26 -15.60
CA ARG A 24 -14.20 -70.61 -14.53
C ARG A 24 -14.51 -69.85 -13.24
N ASP A 25 -14.88 -70.65 -12.24
CA ASP A 25 -14.78 -70.53 -10.78
C ASP A 25 -14.87 -69.15 -10.10
N GLU A 26 -15.87 -69.05 -9.23
CA GLU A 26 -15.88 -68.19 -8.06
C GLU A 26 -14.63 -68.43 -7.19
N SER A 27 -13.79 -67.41 -7.05
CA SER A 27 -13.03 -67.21 -5.81
C SER A 27 -12.89 -65.72 -5.54
N ALA A 28 -13.47 -65.32 -4.42
CA ALA A 28 -13.52 -63.96 -3.94
C ALA A 28 -12.12 -63.41 -3.63
N THR A 29 -11.78 -62.28 -4.23
CA THR A 29 -10.99 -61.23 -3.56
C THR A 29 -11.48 -59.88 -4.06
N THR A 30 -12.22 -59.17 -3.20
CA THR A 30 -12.60 -57.78 -3.38
C THR A 30 -11.36 -56.89 -3.39
N ASN A 31 -10.96 -56.41 -4.56
CA ASN A 31 -10.12 -55.21 -4.68
C ASN A 31 -10.90 -54.18 -5.50
N ALA A 32 -11.92 -53.59 -4.86
CA ALA A 32 -12.44 -52.32 -5.31
C ALA A 32 -11.32 -51.30 -5.15
N SER A 33 -10.75 -50.86 -6.27
CA SER A 33 -9.95 -49.63 -6.30
C SER A 33 -10.78 -48.52 -5.66
N PRO A 34 -10.23 -47.74 -4.72
CA PRO A 34 -10.99 -46.65 -4.15
C PRO A 34 -11.22 -45.63 -5.26
N LEU A 35 -12.47 -45.51 -5.69
CA LEU A 35 -12.94 -44.25 -6.24
C LEU A 35 -12.59 -43.20 -5.21
N VAL A 36 -11.69 -42.29 -5.57
CA VAL A 36 -11.38 -41.12 -4.76
C VAL A 36 -12.69 -40.37 -4.61
N ALA A 37 -13.39 -40.59 -3.50
CA ALA A 37 -14.39 -39.67 -3.03
C ALA A 37 -13.66 -38.33 -2.95
N SER A 38 -14.06 -37.38 -3.79
CA SER A 38 -13.63 -35.98 -3.67
C SER A 38 -13.86 -35.62 -2.21
N ALA A 39 -12.79 -35.52 -1.43
CA ALA A 39 -12.87 -35.27 -0.02
C ALA A 39 -13.63 -33.96 0.15
N ARG A 40 -14.87 -34.05 0.65
CA ARG A 40 -15.62 -32.86 1.03
C ARG A 40 -14.75 -32.13 2.05
N THR A 41 -14.58 -30.82 1.89
CA THR A 41 -13.98 -29.99 2.93
C THR A 41 -14.77 -30.27 4.22
N ALA A 42 -14.07 -30.58 5.31
CA ALA A 42 -14.73 -30.79 6.59
C ALA A 42 -15.51 -29.52 6.97
N LEU A 43 -16.65 -29.68 7.64
CA LEU A 43 -17.46 -28.59 8.17
C LEU A 43 -16.58 -27.49 8.78
N VAL A 44 -16.74 -26.26 8.30
CA VAL A 44 -15.94 -25.12 8.76
C VAL A 44 -16.50 -24.62 10.09
N THR A 45 -16.04 -25.23 11.19
CA THR A 45 -16.47 -24.85 12.55
C THR A 45 -15.76 -23.60 13.07
N THR A 46 -14.59 -23.29 12.51
CA THR A 46 -13.78 -22.10 12.80
C THR A 46 -13.21 -21.51 11.50
N PRO A 47 -14.00 -20.73 10.74
CA PRO A 47 -13.53 -20.15 9.48
C PRO A 47 -12.37 -19.19 9.68
N GLU A 48 -11.26 -19.40 8.94
CA GLU A 48 -10.14 -18.46 8.92
C GLU A 48 -10.34 -17.40 7.84
N ILE A 49 -10.00 -16.15 8.14
CA ILE A 49 -10.17 -15.04 7.19
C ILE A 49 -9.35 -15.23 5.91
N SER A 50 -8.24 -15.99 6.00
CA SER A 50 -7.34 -16.37 4.91
C SER A 50 -7.98 -17.27 3.87
N GLN A 51 -9.16 -17.85 4.13
CA GLN A 51 -9.80 -18.80 3.22
C GLN A 51 -10.89 -18.16 2.35
N PHE A 52 -11.18 -16.87 2.55
CA PHE A 52 -12.26 -16.17 1.85
C PHE A 52 -11.76 -15.49 0.58
N ALA A 53 -12.46 -15.75 -0.53
CA ALA A 53 -12.29 -15.00 -1.77
C ALA A 53 -13.09 -13.70 -1.75
N VAL A 54 -14.27 -13.73 -1.12
CA VAL A 54 -15.14 -12.57 -0.95
C VAL A 54 -15.61 -12.53 0.50
N TYR A 55 -15.35 -11.43 1.19
CA TYR A 55 -15.76 -11.26 2.58
C TYR A 55 -16.29 -9.86 2.81
N ALA A 56 -17.48 -9.75 3.41
CA ALA A 56 -18.04 -8.45 3.76
C ALA A 56 -18.26 -8.30 5.24
N SER A 57 -18.01 -7.11 5.77
CA SER A 57 -18.42 -6.82 7.15
C SER A 57 -19.93 -6.65 7.27
N ASN A 58 -20.66 -6.25 6.21
CA ASN A 58 -22.11 -6.00 6.21
C ASN A 58 -22.91 -6.79 5.16
N SER A 59 -22.56 -6.75 3.87
CA SER A 59 -23.30 -7.50 2.84
C SER A 59 -22.51 -7.85 1.57
N VAL A 60 -22.82 -9.00 0.97
CA VAL A 60 -22.33 -9.45 -0.35
C VAL A 60 -23.50 -9.63 -1.30
N ALA A 61 -23.37 -9.12 -2.51
CA ALA A 61 -24.29 -9.42 -3.61
C ALA A 61 -23.50 -9.86 -4.84
N LEU A 62 -23.70 -11.12 -5.24
CA LEU A 62 -23.17 -11.68 -6.48
C LEU A 62 -24.28 -11.61 -7.54
N MET A 63 -24.06 -10.81 -8.57
CA MET A 63 -25.02 -10.63 -9.65
C MET A 63 -25.03 -11.82 -10.62
N ASP A 64 -25.87 -11.73 -11.65
CA ASP A 64 -26.13 -12.79 -12.62
C ASP A 64 -24.83 -13.34 -13.24
N ARG A 65 -24.72 -14.67 -13.30
CA ARG A 65 -23.56 -15.40 -13.85
C ARG A 65 -22.18 -15.08 -13.25
N VAL A 66 -22.13 -14.46 -12.07
CA VAL A 66 -20.86 -14.29 -11.34
C VAL A 66 -20.25 -15.64 -11.00
N VAL A 67 -18.92 -15.77 -11.09
CA VAL A 67 -18.20 -16.98 -10.65
C VAL A 67 -17.18 -16.63 -9.58
N VAL A 68 -17.26 -17.31 -8.43
CA VAL A 68 -16.23 -17.28 -7.37
C VAL A 68 -15.58 -18.66 -7.32
N ALA A 69 -14.29 -18.74 -7.62
CA ALA A 69 -13.54 -19.99 -7.69
C ALA A 69 -12.49 -20.07 -6.57
N GLY A 70 -12.40 -21.19 -5.86
CA GLY A 70 -11.28 -21.52 -4.98
C GLY A 70 -11.33 -21.03 -3.52
N GLY A 71 -12.20 -20.09 -3.13
CA GLY A 71 -12.32 -19.61 -1.74
C GLY A 71 -13.77 -19.39 -1.29
N HIS A 72 -13.98 -19.26 0.02
CA HIS A 72 -15.30 -19.09 0.63
C HIS A 72 -15.89 -17.70 0.35
N VAL A 73 -17.21 -17.58 0.50
CA VAL A 73 -17.93 -16.30 0.52
C VAL A 73 -18.54 -16.08 1.90
N GLY A 74 -18.29 -14.94 2.51
CA GLY A 74 -18.68 -14.70 3.91
C GLY A 74 -19.23 -13.31 4.18
N VAL A 75 -20.14 -13.23 5.16
CA VAL A 75 -20.59 -11.97 5.75
C VAL A 75 -20.48 -12.03 7.28
N LYS A 76 -19.80 -11.05 7.88
CA LYS A 76 -19.58 -10.99 9.33
C LYS A 76 -20.81 -10.56 10.13
N LEU A 77 -21.51 -9.52 9.68
CA LEU A 77 -22.56 -8.86 10.47
C LEU A 77 -23.65 -9.87 10.87
N SER A 78 -24.12 -9.79 12.10
CA SER A 78 -25.27 -10.56 12.61
C SER A 78 -26.52 -9.69 12.87
N ALA A 79 -26.43 -8.37 12.66
CA ALA A 79 -27.52 -7.40 12.84
C ALA A 79 -28.38 -7.17 11.58
N GLY A 80 -29.49 -6.44 11.73
CA GLY A 80 -30.32 -5.95 10.62
C GLY A 80 -29.63 -4.81 9.85
N GLY A 81 -29.85 -4.74 8.53
CA GLY A 81 -29.10 -3.93 7.57
C GLY A 81 -29.09 -2.40 7.75
N PRO A 82 -28.87 -1.62 6.68
CA PRO A 82 -29.24 -1.90 5.29
C PRO A 82 -28.26 -2.82 4.56
N PHE A 83 -28.79 -3.63 3.64
CA PHE A 83 -28.01 -4.56 2.81
C PHE A 83 -28.17 -4.26 1.32
N LEU A 84 -27.19 -4.68 0.51
CA LEU A 84 -27.21 -4.52 -0.95
C LEU A 84 -28.48 -5.10 -1.59
N VAL A 85 -28.94 -6.24 -1.08
CA VAL A 85 -30.24 -6.82 -1.42
C VAL A 85 -31.10 -6.78 -0.16
N ASN A 86 -32.23 -6.07 -0.24
CA ASN A 86 -33.06 -5.81 0.93
C ASN A 86 -33.43 -7.11 1.67
N GLY A 87 -33.08 -7.18 2.95
CA GLY A 87 -33.36 -8.31 3.84
C GLY A 87 -32.33 -9.46 3.81
N TYR A 88 -31.29 -9.40 2.98
CA TYR A 88 -30.31 -10.47 2.81
C TYR A 88 -28.89 -9.96 2.90
N GLN A 89 -28.09 -10.60 3.75
CA GLN A 89 -26.68 -10.31 3.92
C GLN A 89 -25.87 -10.84 2.74
N ALA A 90 -26.16 -12.07 2.31
CA ALA A 90 -25.57 -12.64 1.11
C ALA A 90 -26.68 -12.95 0.10
N ALA A 91 -26.51 -12.46 -1.12
CA ALA A 91 -27.43 -12.74 -2.21
C ALA A 91 -26.68 -13.22 -3.45
N LEU A 92 -27.03 -14.41 -3.91
CA LEU A 92 -26.55 -15.00 -5.15
C LEU A 92 -27.68 -14.90 -6.18
N ALA A 93 -27.46 -14.08 -7.22
CA ALA A 93 -28.39 -13.94 -8.32
C ALA A 93 -28.38 -15.16 -9.24
N ALA A 94 -29.22 -15.12 -10.28
CA ALA A 94 -29.40 -16.24 -11.19
C ALA A 94 -28.06 -16.70 -11.79
N ASP A 95 -27.90 -18.00 -11.97
CA ASP A 95 -26.72 -18.61 -12.61
C ASP A 95 -25.36 -18.26 -11.98
N SER A 96 -25.32 -17.58 -10.82
CA SER A 96 -24.08 -17.29 -10.10
C SER A 96 -23.55 -18.55 -9.42
N ARG A 97 -22.23 -18.72 -9.41
CA ARG A 97 -21.58 -19.95 -8.97
C ARG A 97 -20.47 -19.62 -7.99
N VAL A 98 -20.62 -20.08 -6.76
CA VAL A 98 -19.49 -20.28 -5.86
C VAL A 98 -19.04 -21.72 -6.03
N ASP A 99 -17.74 -21.96 -6.08
CA ASP A 99 -17.15 -23.29 -6.16
C ASP A 99 -17.84 -24.26 -5.19
N THR A 100 -18.28 -25.42 -5.67
CA THR A 100 -19.06 -26.36 -4.85
C THR A 100 -18.24 -27.06 -3.77
N SER A 101 -16.91 -26.93 -3.79
CA SER A 101 -16.05 -27.34 -2.68
C SER A 101 -15.83 -26.24 -1.63
N ARG A 102 -16.51 -25.09 -1.78
CA ARG A 102 -16.42 -23.91 -0.92
C ARG A 102 -17.81 -23.50 -0.44
N ASP A 103 -17.79 -22.83 0.68
CA ASP A 103 -19.00 -22.59 1.46
C ASP A 103 -19.42 -21.12 1.40
N LEU A 104 -20.70 -20.90 1.71
CA LEU A 104 -21.31 -19.59 1.85
C LEU A 104 -21.81 -19.38 3.28
N LEU A 105 -21.15 -18.46 3.99
CA LEU A 105 -21.38 -18.18 5.40
C LEU A 105 -22.06 -16.82 5.57
N ALA A 106 -23.35 -16.80 5.95
CA ALA A 106 -24.06 -15.57 6.32
C ALA A 106 -25.34 -15.87 7.10
N GLU A 107 -25.78 -14.97 7.98
CA GLU A 107 -27.01 -15.17 8.79
C GLU A 107 -28.27 -15.27 7.91
N ARG A 108 -28.35 -14.44 6.85
CA ARG A 108 -29.49 -14.37 5.94
C ARG A 108 -29.05 -14.47 4.48
N VAL A 109 -29.40 -15.57 3.83
CA VAL A 109 -28.98 -15.92 2.47
C VAL A 109 -30.18 -15.91 1.51
N LEU A 110 -29.99 -15.32 0.33
CA LEU A 110 -30.88 -15.46 -0.84
C LEU A 110 -30.14 -16.22 -1.96
N LEU A 111 -30.72 -17.32 -2.42
CA LEU A 111 -30.26 -18.04 -3.60
C LEU A 111 -31.32 -17.92 -4.69
N LYS A 112 -30.98 -17.39 -5.86
CA LYS A 112 -31.87 -17.32 -7.03
C LYS A 112 -31.68 -18.50 -7.98
N ASP A 113 -32.49 -18.51 -9.03
CA ASP A 113 -32.59 -19.56 -10.03
C ASP A 113 -31.22 -20.01 -10.57
N ARG A 114 -30.90 -21.30 -10.41
CA ARG A 114 -29.61 -21.91 -10.81
C ARG A 114 -28.36 -21.31 -10.16
N ALA A 115 -28.49 -20.53 -9.09
CA ALA A 115 -27.34 -20.20 -8.26
C ALA A 115 -26.77 -21.49 -7.65
N THR A 116 -25.46 -21.70 -7.69
CA THR A 116 -24.82 -22.90 -7.13
C THR A 116 -23.75 -22.54 -6.10
N VAL A 117 -23.69 -23.29 -5.01
CA VAL A 117 -22.66 -23.21 -3.97
C VAL A 117 -22.47 -24.57 -3.31
N GLY A 118 -21.37 -24.77 -2.57
CA GLY A 118 -21.17 -25.93 -1.71
C GLY A 118 -22.11 -25.87 -0.50
N ASP A 119 -21.55 -25.97 0.70
CA ASP A 119 -22.34 -25.89 1.92
C ASP A 119 -22.74 -24.44 2.22
N VAL A 120 -23.82 -24.28 3.00
CA VAL A 120 -24.36 -22.98 3.40
C VAL A 120 -24.54 -22.94 4.91
N GLU A 121 -23.70 -22.16 5.56
CA GLU A 121 -23.78 -21.89 6.99
C GLU A 121 -24.66 -20.65 7.20
N ALA A 122 -25.92 -20.87 7.52
CA ALA A 122 -26.91 -19.80 7.64
C ALA A 122 -28.04 -20.17 8.59
N THR A 123 -28.57 -19.15 9.27
CA THR A 123 -29.77 -19.28 10.10
C THR A 123 -31.04 -19.16 9.26
N HIS A 124 -31.02 -18.35 8.20
CA HIS A 124 -32.17 -18.12 7.32
C HIS A 124 -31.78 -18.20 5.85
N ILE A 125 -32.34 -19.17 5.11
CA ILE A 125 -32.16 -19.31 3.66
C ILE A 125 -33.50 -19.09 2.95
N THR A 126 -33.51 -18.14 2.02
CA THR A 126 -34.57 -18.04 1.01
C THR A 126 -34.05 -18.61 -0.30
N ASN A 127 -34.51 -19.82 -0.66
CA ASN A 127 -34.10 -20.50 -1.87
C ASN A 127 -35.16 -20.38 -2.97
N GLN A 128 -34.82 -19.72 -4.08
CA GLN A 128 -35.64 -19.55 -5.28
C GLN A 128 -35.02 -20.33 -6.44
N PHE A 129 -34.94 -21.66 -6.30
CA PHE A 129 -34.36 -22.61 -7.27
C PHE A 129 -32.84 -22.60 -7.41
N GLY A 130 -32.12 -22.13 -6.40
CA GLY A 130 -30.68 -22.38 -6.25
C GLY A 130 -30.37 -23.78 -5.74
N VAL A 131 -29.11 -24.18 -5.88
CA VAL A 131 -28.56 -25.49 -5.51
C VAL A 131 -27.43 -25.27 -4.50
N PHE A 132 -27.53 -25.93 -3.36
CA PHE A 132 -26.48 -26.00 -2.35
C PHE A 132 -26.41 -27.42 -1.79
N ALA A 133 -25.27 -27.81 -1.22
CA ALA A 133 -25.04 -29.17 -0.75
C ALA A 133 -25.77 -29.45 0.56
N GLN A 134 -25.37 -28.81 1.66
CA GLN A 134 -26.04 -28.93 2.95
C GLN A 134 -26.11 -27.59 3.67
N GLN A 135 -27.11 -27.43 4.55
CA GLN A 135 -27.19 -26.30 5.47
C GLN A 135 -26.61 -26.68 6.84
N TYR A 136 -25.83 -25.75 7.41
CA TYR A 136 -25.31 -25.85 8.77
C TYR A 136 -25.60 -24.58 9.57
N PRO A 137 -25.51 -24.63 10.92
CA PRO A 137 -25.53 -23.43 11.74
C PRO A 137 -24.36 -22.49 11.41
N LEU A 138 -24.61 -21.18 11.42
CA LEU A 138 -23.56 -20.19 11.20
C LEU A 138 -22.52 -20.23 12.34
N PRO A 139 -21.23 -20.51 12.07
CA PRO A 139 -20.18 -20.42 13.07
C PRO A 139 -19.85 -18.96 13.40
N PRO A 140 -19.12 -18.69 14.50
CA PRO A 140 -18.53 -17.38 14.72
C PRO A 140 -17.66 -16.95 13.52
N MET A 141 -18.01 -15.82 12.91
CA MET A 141 -17.30 -15.30 11.75
C MET A 141 -16.00 -14.61 12.17
N PRO A 142 -14.91 -14.74 11.38
CA PRO A 142 -13.62 -14.16 11.73
C PRO A 142 -13.69 -12.62 11.84
N ALA A 143 -12.70 -12.03 12.50
CA ALA A 143 -12.57 -10.58 12.51
C ALA A 143 -12.34 -10.06 11.08
N PHE A 144 -12.86 -8.86 10.81
CA PHE A 144 -12.57 -8.18 9.55
C PHE A 144 -11.14 -7.62 9.65
N PRO A 145 -10.30 -7.72 8.61
CA PRO A 145 -8.92 -7.26 8.67
C PRO A 145 -8.82 -5.78 9.07
N GLU A 146 -7.85 -5.47 9.93
CA GLU A 146 -7.52 -4.09 10.26
C GLU A 146 -6.69 -3.47 9.12
N ALA A 147 -6.98 -2.21 8.79
CA ALA A 147 -6.26 -1.45 7.77
C ALA A 147 -5.74 -0.16 8.40
N ALA A 148 -4.43 0.09 8.31
CA ALA A 148 -3.83 1.31 8.82
C ALA A 148 -4.31 2.50 7.99
N ALA A 149 -4.74 3.59 8.64
CA ALA A 149 -5.21 4.77 7.92
C ALA A 149 -4.14 5.32 6.98
N ALA A 150 -4.54 5.66 5.75
CA ALA A 150 -3.65 6.34 4.81
C ALA A 150 -3.29 7.75 5.31
N ILE A 151 -2.04 8.18 5.09
CA ILE A 151 -1.56 9.53 5.41
C ILE A 151 -1.15 10.23 4.10
N PRO A 152 -2.08 10.88 3.38
CA PRO A 152 -1.79 11.46 2.08
C PRO A 152 -0.82 12.64 2.13
N GLY A 153 -0.04 12.79 1.06
CA GLY A 153 0.80 13.96 0.84
C GLY A 153 0.01 15.12 0.23
N SER A 154 0.68 16.23 -0.04
CA SER A 154 0.10 17.44 -0.64
C SER A 154 0.28 17.53 -2.15
N THR A 155 1.18 16.72 -2.74
CA THR A 155 1.54 16.83 -4.15
C THR A 155 0.73 15.85 -5.01
N PRO A 156 -0.09 16.33 -5.97
CA PRO A 156 -0.84 15.44 -6.85
C PRO A 156 0.07 14.80 -7.91
N ARG A 157 -0.33 13.64 -8.42
CA ARG A 157 0.35 12.95 -9.52
C ARG A 157 -0.60 12.70 -10.67
N THR A 158 -0.10 12.85 -11.89
CA THR A 158 -0.84 12.54 -13.11
C THR A 158 0.05 11.81 -14.09
N VAL A 159 -0.36 10.62 -14.51
CA VAL A 159 0.26 9.86 -15.59
C VAL A 159 -0.60 10.04 -16.85
N PRO A 160 -0.14 10.79 -17.87
CA PRO A 160 -0.90 10.98 -19.09
C PRO A 160 -1.10 9.68 -19.88
N SER A 161 -2.06 9.69 -20.81
CA SER A 161 -2.26 8.55 -21.72
C SER A 161 -1.01 8.31 -22.58
N GLY A 162 -0.71 7.04 -22.82
CA GLY A 162 0.48 6.60 -23.57
C GLY A 162 1.81 6.74 -22.82
N GLN A 163 1.81 7.34 -21.62
CA GLN A 163 3.01 7.49 -20.80
C GLN A 163 3.12 6.38 -19.75
N THR A 164 4.36 6.06 -19.41
CA THR A 164 4.70 5.19 -18.26
C THR A 164 5.51 6.00 -17.27
N GLN A 165 5.13 5.97 -16.00
CA GLN A 165 5.87 6.59 -14.91
C GLN A 165 6.07 5.59 -13.78
N THR A 166 7.23 5.64 -13.14
CA THR A 166 7.49 4.89 -11.90
C THR A 166 7.45 5.84 -10.73
N LEU A 167 6.73 5.43 -9.67
CA LEU A 167 6.56 6.21 -8.45
C LEU A 167 7.32 5.53 -7.31
N ALA A 168 8.12 6.31 -6.59
CA ALA A 168 8.71 5.86 -5.33
C ALA A 168 7.63 5.73 -4.24
N ALA A 169 7.83 4.81 -3.30
CA ALA A 169 6.99 4.74 -2.10
C ALA A 169 6.89 6.10 -1.39
N GLY A 170 5.79 6.32 -0.67
CA GLY A 170 5.54 7.56 0.05
C GLY A 170 4.15 8.14 -0.17
N ALA A 171 3.99 9.39 0.26
CA ALA A 171 2.69 10.05 0.38
C ALA A 171 2.43 11.05 -0.77
N TYR A 172 1.24 10.96 -1.36
CA TYR A 172 0.79 11.75 -2.49
C TYR A 172 -0.65 12.23 -2.28
N ALA A 173 -0.99 13.36 -2.91
CA ALA A 173 -2.37 13.83 -2.94
C ALA A 173 -3.19 12.98 -3.93
N ALA A 174 -4.03 13.61 -4.76
CA ALA A 174 -4.78 12.89 -5.78
C ALA A 174 -3.83 12.30 -6.85
N VAL A 175 -3.98 11.01 -7.13
CA VAL A 175 -3.25 10.29 -8.18
C VAL A 175 -4.20 9.93 -9.32
N THR A 176 -3.92 10.44 -10.51
CA THR A 176 -4.69 10.16 -11.74
C THR A 176 -3.81 9.43 -12.75
N VAL A 177 -4.25 8.28 -13.25
CA VAL A 177 -3.50 7.44 -14.16
C VAL A 177 -4.31 7.20 -15.43
N ASN A 178 -3.88 7.76 -16.56
CA ASN A 178 -4.45 7.51 -17.88
C ASN A 178 -3.52 6.67 -18.79
N GLY A 179 -2.28 6.45 -18.35
CA GLY A 179 -1.28 5.58 -18.98
C GLY A 179 -0.93 4.39 -18.08
N THR A 180 0.35 4.23 -17.75
CA THR A 180 0.85 3.18 -16.86
C THR A 180 1.61 3.77 -15.68
N LEU A 181 1.17 3.47 -14.46
CA LEU A 181 1.89 3.81 -13.23
C LEU A 181 2.54 2.55 -12.66
N ASN A 182 3.86 2.53 -12.60
CA ASN A 182 4.65 1.49 -11.96
C ASN A 182 4.93 1.87 -10.49
N LEU A 183 4.77 0.91 -9.60
CA LEU A 183 5.12 0.99 -8.19
C LEU A 183 6.41 0.19 -7.99
N GLY A 184 7.46 0.83 -7.51
CA GLY A 184 8.77 0.22 -7.27
C GLY A 184 8.82 -0.74 -6.06
N GLY A 185 7.72 -0.83 -5.29
CA GLY A 185 7.66 -1.57 -4.03
C GLY A 185 7.51 -0.64 -2.83
N GLY A 186 7.03 -1.17 -1.71
CA GLY A 186 6.79 -0.43 -0.46
C GLY A 186 5.39 0.15 -0.34
N THR A 187 5.22 1.10 0.58
CA THR A 187 3.92 1.67 0.94
C THR A 187 3.65 3.01 0.23
N TYR A 188 2.44 3.15 -0.30
CA TYR A 188 1.97 4.32 -1.03
C TYR A 188 0.71 4.88 -0.38
N ASP A 189 0.76 6.12 0.08
CA ASP A 189 -0.40 6.81 0.65
C ASP A 189 -0.97 7.82 -0.34
N PHE A 190 -2.17 7.56 -0.84
CA PHE A 190 -2.85 8.43 -1.80
C PHE A 190 -4.07 9.10 -1.16
N ALA A 191 -4.30 10.39 -1.47
CA ALA A 191 -5.56 11.03 -1.10
C ALA A 191 -6.73 10.41 -1.88
N SER A 192 -6.52 10.11 -3.16
CA SER A 192 -7.46 9.39 -4.02
C SER A 192 -6.70 8.76 -5.18
N LEU A 193 -7.29 7.71 -5.76
CA LEU A 193 -6.73 7.03 -6.93
C LEU A 193 -7.80 6.91 -8.02
N MET A 194 -7.52 7.49 -9.18
CA MET A 194 -8.36 7.40 -10.36
C MET A 194 -7.57 6.81 -11.54
N LEU A 195 -8.02 5.67 -12.05
CA LEU A 195 -7.52 5.08 -13.29
C LEU A 195 -8.51 5.42 -14.41
N GLY A 196 -8.02 5.94 -15.53
CA GLY A 196 -8.80 6.09 -16.77
C GLY A 196 -9.10 4.75 -17.44
N ASN A 197 -9.76 4.81 -18.59
CA ASN A 197 -9.95 3.63 -19.43
C ASN A 197 -8.60 3.07 -19.89
N ASP A 198 -8.46 1.75 -19.92
CA ASP A 198 -7.25 1.03 -20.34
C ASP A 198 -5.97 1.34 -19.54
N ALA A 199 -6.09 2.13 -18.46
CA ALA A 199 -4.98 2.53 -17.61
C ALA A 199 -4.46 1.36 -16.78
N ARG A 200 -3.18 1.41 -16.42
CA ARG A 200 -2.50 0.34 -15.68
C ARG A 200 -1.86 0.87 -14.41
N LEU A 201 -2.13 0.22 -13.28
CA LEU A 201 -1.34 0.31 -12.06
C LEU A 201 -0.59 -1.01 -11.88
N GLN A 202 0.73 -0.96 -11.87
CA GLN A 202 1.58 -2.15 -11.88
C GLN A 202 2.55 -2.16 -10.71
N ALA A 203 2.52 -3.19 -9.88
CA ALA A 203 3.51 -3.38 -8.81
C ALA A 203 4.72 -4.15 -9.33
N LEU A 204 5.90 -3.54 -9.37
CA LEU A 204 7.15 -4.19 -9.79
C LEU A 204 7.80 -5.01 -8.66
N ALA A 205 7.41 -4.72 -7.42
CA ALA A 205 7.74 -5.45 -6.20
C ALA A 205 6.56 -5.35 -5.23
N SER A 206 6.60 -6.05 -4.09
CA SER A 206 5.52 -6.03 -3.10
C SER A 206 5.12 -4.59 -2.75
N SER A 207 3.85 -4.24 -2.96
CA SER A 207 3.35 -2.88 -2.86
C SER A 207 2.03 -2.83 -2.10
N THR A 208 1.96 -1.94 -1.11
CA THR A 208 0.73 -1.62 -0.39
C THR A 208 0.29 -0.22 -0.75
N VAL A 209 -0.90 -0.09 -1.34
CA VAL A 209 -1.49 1.20 -1.72
C VAL A 209 -2.65 1.50 -0.78
N ARG A 210 -2.44 2.46 0.11
CA ARG A 210 -3.44 2.98 1.04
C ARG A 210 -4.06 4.25 0.48
N ILE A 211 -5.38 4.30 0.43
CA ILE A 211 -6.14 5.36 -0.23
C ILE A 211 -7.08 5.96 0.81
N ALA A 212 -6.83 7.20 1.23
CA ALA A 212 -7.65 7.88 2.24
C ALA A 212 -9.08 8.12 1.75
N GLY A 213 -9.21 8.51 0.48
CA GLY A 213 -10.48 8.76 -0.19
C GLY A 213 -10.94 7.54 -0.97
N ARG A 214 -11.15 7.73 -2.27
CA ARG A 214 -11.81 6.73 -3.13
C ARG A 214 -10.87 6.16 -4.18
N LEU A 215 -11.17 4.92 -4.55
CA LEU A 215 -10.65 4.25 -5.74
C LEU A 215 -11.72 4.26 -6.84
N ALA A 216 -11.38 4.78 -8.01
CA ALA A 216 -12.22 4.67 -9.20
C ALA A 216 -11.38 4.22 -10.40
N THR A 217 -11.91 3.30 -11.19
CA THR A 217 -11.26 2.90 -12.45
C THR A 217 -12.25 3.03 -13.61
N GLY A 218 -11.74 3.41 -14.78
CA GLY A 218 -12.45 3.31 -16.05
C GLY A 218 -12.53 1.87 -16.56
N ASP A 219 -13.13 1.69 -17.72
CA ASP A 219 -13.27 0.38 -18.34
C ASP A 219 -11.91 -0.17 -18.79
N ARG A 220 -11.74 -1.50 -18.69
CA ARG A 220 -10.53 -2.25 -19.08
C ARG A 220 -9.26 -1.82 -18.34
N ALA A 221 -9.39 -1.09 -17.23
CA ALA A 221 -8.27 -0.78 -16.37
C ALA A 221 -7.63 -2.05 -15.80
N ARG A 222 -6.36 -1.97 -15.43
CA ARG A 222 -5.62 -3.10 -14.86
C ARG A 222 -4.90 -2.69 -13.58
N ILE A 223 -5.10 -3.47 -12.52
CA ILE A 223 -4.33 -3.37 -11.28
C ILE A 223 -3.70 -4.71 -11.01
N VAL A 224 -2.39 -4.84 -11.23
CA VAL A 224 -1.71 -6.14 -11.26
C VAL A 224 -0.27 -6.03 -10.77
N PRO A 225 0.28 -7.07 -10.12
CA PRO A 225 1.73 -7.21 -10.00
C PRO A 225 2.36 -7.53 -11.37
N SER A 226 3.58 -7.05 -11.58
CA SER A 226 4.39 -7.22 -12.79
C SER A 226 5.62 -8.07 -12.44
N GLY A 227 5.41 -9.39 -12.39
CA GLY A 227 6.46 -10.35 -12.08
C GLY A 227 5.89 -11.76 -11.97
N ILE A 228 6.66 -12.76 -12.37
CA ILE A 228 6.24 -14.17 -12.30
C ILE A 228 6.32 -14.74 -10.88
N SER A 229 7.09 -14.10 -9.99
CA SER A 229 7.22 -14.47 -8.58
C SER A 229 6.20 -13.78 -7.69
N LEU A 230 5.53 -12.73 -8.18
CA LEU A 230 4.55 -11.97 -7.41
C LEU A 230 3.16 -12.59 -7.56
N THR A 231 2.42 -12.67 -6.46
CA THR A 231 1.04 -13.13 -6.39
C THR A 231 0.10 -12.00 -6.00
N ALA A 232 -1.20 -12.28 -5.85
CA ALA A 232 -2.18 -11.27 -5.46
C ALA A 232 -1.85 -10.61 -4.10
N LYS A 233 -1.23 -11.33 -3.16
CA LYS A 233 -0.82 -10.77 -1.86
C LYS A 233 0.24 -9.66 -1.96
N ASP A 234 1.07 -9.69 -3.00
CA ASP A 234 2.14 -8.70 -3.21
C ASP A 234 1.61 -7.40 -3.82
N MET A 235 0.31 -7.31 -4.10
CA MET A 235 -0.37 -6.09 -4.49
C MET A 235 -1.58 -5.88 -3.59
N ARG A 236 -1.44 -5.01 -2.59
CA ARG A 236 -2.51 -4.72 -1.62
C ARG A 236 -3.11 -3.35 -1.87
N LEU A 237 -4.43 -3.27 -1.94
CA LEU A 237 -5.19 -2.02 -2.07
C LEU A 237 -6.08 -1.82 -0.85
N GLU A 238 -5.85 -0.76 -0.08
CA GLU A 238 -6.67 -0.40 1.08
C GLU A 238 -7.39 0.93 0.82
N VAL A 239 -8.71 0.93 0.81
CA VAL A 239 -9.53 2.11 0.49
C VAL A 239 -10.36 2.50 1.70
N HIS A 240 -9.93 3.57 2.38
CA HIS A 240 -10.51 4.03 3.64
C HIS A 240 -11.70 4.98 3.46
N GLY A 241 -11.96 5.44 2.24
CA GLY A 241 -13.11 6.27 1.96
C GLY A 241 -14.43 5.55 2.16
N GLN A 242 -15.49 6.36 2.25
CA GLN A 242 -16.86 5.89 2.42
C GLN A 242 -17.73 6.20 1.19
N ASN A 243 -18.91 5.59 1.13
CA ASN A 243 -19.93 5.89 0.13
C ASN A 243 -20.43 7.32 0.28
N GLY A 244 -20.38 8.12 -0.79
CA GLY A 244 -20.76 9.52 -0.75
C GLY A 244 -20.12 10.26 0.43
N ALA A 245 -20.83 11.26 0.97
CA ALA A 245 -20.40 11.96 2.18
C ALA A 245 -20.99 11.34 3.47
N SER A 246 -22.05 10.53 3.36
CA SER A 246 -22.80 10.01 4.51
C SER A 246 -22.40 8.59 4.92
N GLY A 247 -21.64 7.88 4.09
CA GLY A 247 -21.39 6.45 4.26
C GLY A 247 -22.60 5.56 3.99
N ALA A 248 -23.79 6.10 3.70
CA ALA A 248 -25.00 5.31 3.48
C ALA A 248 -24.83 4.35 2.29
N LEU A 249 -25.52 3.20 2.33
CA LEU A 249 -25.39 2.16 1.31
C LEU A 249 -25.75 2.66 -0.10
N ASN A 250 -26.75 3.54 -0.21
CA ASN A 250 -27.19 4.14 -1.48
C ASN A 250 -26.43 5.43 -1.85
N ALA A 251 -25.50 5.91 -1.01
CA ALA A 251 -24.77 7.13 -1.28
C ALA A 251 -23.74 6.92 -2.39
N THR A 252 -23.60 7.92 -3.26
CA THR A 252 -22.70 7.86 -4.42
C THR A 252 -21.69 9.02 -4.41
N PRO A 253 -20.51 8.84 -5.03
CA PRO A 253 -20.01 7.56 -5.55
C PRO A 253 -19.62 6.62 -4.39
N ARG A 254 -19.54 5.32 -4.69
CA ARG A 254 -19.13 4.30 -3.71
C ARG A 254 -17.65 4.46 -3.36
N ALA A 255 -17.22 3.84 -2.26
CA ALA A 255 -15.84 3.93 -1.78
C ALA A 255 -14.82 3.41 -2.82
N ALA A 256 -15.10 2.27 -3.44
CA ALA A 256 -14.29 1.71 -4.51
C ALA A 256 -15.15 1.25 -5.68
N VAL A 257 -14.86 1.72 -6.89
CA VAL A 257 -15.56 1.35 -8.12
C VAL A 257 -14.57 0.86 -9.17
N LEU A 258 -14.74 -0.38 -9.62
CA LEU A 258 -14.05 -0.91 -10.79
C LEU A 258 -14.92 -0.72 -12.04
N GLY A 259 -14.31 -0.32 -13.16
CA GLY A 259 -15.00 -0.21 -14.45
C GLY A 259 -15.29 -1.59 -15.04
N ASN A 260 -16.00 -1.62 -16.17
CA ASN A 260 -16.28 -2.87 -16.88
C ASN A 260 -14.99 -3.48 -17.43
N ASP A 261 -14.93 -4.80 -17.54
CA ASP A 261 -13.80 -5.54 -18.10
C ASP A 261 -12.45 -5.27 -17.39
N THR A 262 -12.50 -4.73 -16.16
CA THR A 262 -11.31 -4.46 -15.35
C THR A 262 -10.64 -5.77 -14.96
N VAL A 263 -9.31 -5.79 -14.99
CA VAL A 263 -8.51 -6.90 -14.47
C VAL A 263 -7.84 -6.48 -13.18
N VAL A 264 -8.10 -7.21 -12.10
CA VAL A 264 -7.47 -6.99 -10.81
C VAL A 264 -6.78 -8.29 -10.39
N ARG A 265 -5.50 -8.23 -10.04
CA ARG A 265 -4.80 -9.30 -9.35
C ARG A 265 -4.18 -8.68 -8.10
N ALA A 266 -4.89 -8.73 -6.99
CA ALA A 266 -4.59 -7.98 -5.77
C ALA A 266 -5.43 -8.49 -4.58
N LEU A 267 -5.00 -8.15 -3.37
CA LEU A 267 -5.88 -8.12 -2.20
C LEU A 267 -6.51 -6.74 -2.10
N VAL A 268 -7.85 -6.67 -2.10
CA VAL A 268 -8.60 -5.41 -2.06
C VAL A 268 -9.40 -5.32 -0.76
N LEU A 269 -9.17 -4.26 0.02
CA LEU A 269 -9.79 -4.03 1.32
C LEU A 269 -10.48 -2.66 1.35
N VAL A 270 -11.80 -2.63 1.60
CA VAL A 270 -12.62 -1.41 1.58
C VAL A 270 -13.48 -1.33 2.85
N PRO A 271 -12.88 -1.10 4.04
CA PRO A 271 -13.53 -1.31 5.33
C PRO A 271 -14.73 -0.40 5.61
N ASN A 272 -14.75 0.80 4.99
CA ASN A 272 -15.71 1.87 5.35
C ASN A 272 -16.80 2.10 4.30
N GLY A 273 -16.86 1.28 3.25
CA GLY A 273 -17.83 1.48 2.19
C GLY A 273 -17.97 0.31 1.24
N THR A 274 -18.60 0.58 0.10
CA THR A 274 -18.91 -0.46 -0.87
C THR A 274 -17.80 -0.58 -1.91
N LEU A 275 -17.32 -1.81 -2.10
CA LEU A 275 -16.57 -2.22 -3.29
C LEU A 275 -17.57 -2.67 -4.36
N GLN A 276 -17.59 -1.98 -5.48
CA GLN A 276 -18.39 -2.36 -6.63
C GLN A 276 -17.47 -2.70 -7.80
N THR A 277 -17.55 -3.94 -8.28
CA THR A 277 -16.90 -4.32 -9.56
C THR A 277 -17.72 -3.81 -10.75
N GLY A 278 -17.14 -3.69 -11.94
CA GLY A 278 -17.90 -3.52 -13.18
C GLY A 278 -18.34 -4.86 -13.76
N HIS A 279 -19.10 -4.84 -14.84
CA HIS A 279 -19.46 -6.08 -15.56
C HIS A 279 -18.21 -6.75 -16.12
N ARG A 280 -18.19 -8.09 -16.13
CA ARG A 280 -17.07 -8.90 -16.66
C ARG A 280 -15.71 -8.58 -16.03
N THR A 281 -15.69 -8.05 -14.81
CA THR A 281 -14.45 -7.84 -14.07
C THR A 281 -13.79 -9.20 -13.84
N ASN A 282 -12.48 -9.31 -14.05
CA ASN A 282 -11.70 -10.50 -13.74
C ASN A 282 -10.77 -10.18 -12.56
N ALA A 283 -11.19 -10.57 -11.36
CA ALA A 283 -10.45 -10.41 -10.13
C ALA A 283 -9.73 -11.72 -9.75
N THR A 284 -8.47 -11.62 -9.33
CA THR A 284 -7.66 -12.71 -8.78
C THR A 284 -7.09 -12.26 -7.43
N GLY A 285 -7.21 -13.06 -6.39
CA GLY A 285 -6.93 -12.67 -5.00
C GLY A 285 -8.19 -12.70 -4.12
N ALA A 286 -8.36 -11.69 -3.27
CA ALA A 286 -9.51 -11.57 -2.37
C ALA A 286 -10.12 -10.15 -2.38
N LEU A 287 -11.45 -10.08 -2.32
CA LEU A 287 -12.23 -8.83 -2.38
C LEU A 287 -13.01 -8.63 -1.08
N PHE A 288 -12.51 -7.76 -0.23
CA PHE A 288 -13.07 -7.50 1.09
C PHE A 288 -13.57 -6.07 1.21
N ALA A 289 -14.76 -5.89 1.78
CA ALA A 289 -15.32 -4.55 1.97
C ALA A 289 -16.34 -4.50 3.11
N ARG A 290 -16.85 -3.32 3.42
CA ARG A 290 -18.11 -3.25 4.18
C ARG A 290 -19.23 -3.92 3.41
N ASP A 291 -19.37 -3.54 2.14
CA ASP A 291 -20.32 -4.14 1.21
C ASP A 291 -19.61 -4.54 -0.08
N VAL A 292 -19.79 -5.75 -0.56
CA VAL A 292 -19.21 -6.21 -1.82
C VAL A 292 -20.31 -6.43 -2.85
N LEU A 293 -20.32 -5.63 -3.92
CA LEU A 293 -21.16 -5.85 -5.09
C LEU A 293 -20.31 -6.36 -6.25
N VAL A 294 -20.46 -7.65 -6.56
CA VAL A 294 -19.84 -8.27 -7.74
C VAL A 294 -20.87 -8.26 -8.88
N ASN A 295 -20.57 -7.54 -9.95
CA ASN A 295 -21.49 -7.26 -11.06
C ASN A 295 -21.51 -8.38 -12.11
N LEU A 296 -22.46 -8.29 -13.03
CA LEU A 296 -22.78 -9.34 -14.02
C LEU A 296 -21.54 -9.91 -14.72
N ASP A 297 -21.52 -11.23 -14.90
CA ASP A 297 -20.48 -11.97 -15.64
C ASP A 297 -19.05 -11.80 -15.09
N ALA A 298 -18.88 -11.21 -13.92
CA ALA A 298 -17.57 -11.07 -13.29
C ALA A 298 -17.07 -12.41 -12.72
N ARG A 299 -15.75 -12.54 -12.65
CA ARG A 299 -15.06 -13.69 -12.07
C ARG A 299 -14.17 -13.22 -10.93
N VAL A 300 -14.24 -13.92 -9.80
CA VAL A 300 -13.30 -13.81 -8.68
C VAL A 300 -12.60 -15.16 -8.55
N THR A 301 -11.29 -15.18 -8.74
CA THR A 301 -10.46 -16.39 -8.60
C THR A 301 -9.60 -16.22 -7.35
N PHE A 302 -9.74 -17.12 -6.40
CA PHE A 302 -8.93 -17.09 -5.19
C PHE A 302 -7.49 -17.49 -5.51
N GLU A 303 -6.53 -16.62 -5.18
CA GLU A 303 -5.09 -16.88 -5.30
C GLU A 303 -4.43 -16.75 -3.93
N ASP A 304 -4.70 -15.63 -3.24
CA ASP A 304 -4.30 -15.35 -1.88
C ASP A 304 -5.46 -14.72 -1.10
N GLY A 305 -5.46 -14.86 0.23
CA GLY A 305 -6.42 -14.25 1.16
C GLY A 305 -5.75 -13.34 2.19
N PHE A 306 -6.55 -12.59 2.95
CA PHE A 306 -6.06 -11.79 4.07
C PHE A 306 -5.76 -12.66 5.29
N SER A 307 -4.78 -12.33 6.12
CA SER A 307 -4.49 -13.08 7.36
C SER A 307 -5.19 -12.46 8.58
N SER A 308 -5.61 -13.29 9.55
CA SER A 308 -6.23 -12.83 10.83
C SER A 308 -5.21 -12.46 11.91
N GLY A 309 -3.93 -12.35 11.56
CA GLY A 309 -2.82 -12.05 12.46
C GLY A 309 -2.05 -10.83 11.97
N THR A 310 -1.32 -10.19 12.89
CA THR A 310 -0.55 -8.93 12.79
C THR A 310 0.51 -8.83 11.67
N CYS A 311 0.51 -9.74 10.71
CA CYS A 311 1.49 -9.79 9.63
C CYS A 311 0.95 -9.28 8.29
N ASP A 312 -0.18 -8.58 8.29
CA ASP A 312 -0.68 -7.84 7.12
C ASP A 312 0.27 -6.69 6.73
N SER A 313 1.12 -6.27 7.66
CA SER A 313 2.38 -5.55 7.43
C SER A 313 3.36 -6.04 8.48
N CYS A 314 4.06 -7.17 8.24
CA CYS A 314 5.22 -7.49 9.08
C CYS A 314 6.36 -6.47 8.86
N ASP A 315 6.17 -5.44 8.04
CA ASP A 315 7.09 -4.33 7.85
C ASP A 315 7.06 -3.41 9.09
N ASP A 316 8.16 -3.37 9.85
CA ASP A 316 8.37 -2.47 10.99
C ASP A 316 8.91 -1.09 10.57
N ASN A 317 8.97 -0.81 9.26
CA ASN A 317 9.59 0.35 8.63
C ASN A 317 11.05 0.56 9.03
N ASN A 318 11.73 -0.51 9.49
CA ASN A 318 13.13 -0.44 9.86
C ASN A 318 13.97 -1.02 8.72
N PRO A 319 14.74 -0.18 7.98
CA PRO A 319 15.58 -0.65 6.88
C PRO A 319 16.72 -1.58 7.36
N CYS A 320 16.93 -1.69 8.67
CA CYS A 320 17.94 -2.56 9.28
C CYS A 320 17.43 -3.94 9.66
N THR A 321 16.19 -4.28 9.31
CA THR A 321 15.61 -5.60 9.48
C THR A 321 15.09 -6.13 8.14
N THR A 322 15.10 -7.46 8.00
CA THR A 322 14.31 -8.15 6.98
C THR A 322 13.10 -8.76 7.64
N ASP A 323 11.93 -8.43 7.12
CA ASP A 323 10.67 -8.86 7.69
C ASP A 323 10.19 -10.18 7.10
N ALA A 324 9.76 -11.08 7.96
CA ALA A 324 9.19 -12.36 7.56
C ALA A 324 7.95 -12.68 8.39
N CYS A 325 6.93 -13.22 7.73
CA CYS A 325 5.81 -13.85 8.41
C CYS A 325 6.14 -15.32 8.64
N SER A 326 6.26 -15.71 9.91
CA SER A 326 6.52 -17.10 10.30
C SER A 326 5.43 -17.55 11.28
N SER A 327 4.62 -18.52 10.87
CA SER A 327 3.54 -19.10 11.69
C SER A 327 2.57 -18.05 12.29
N GLY A 328 2.28 -16.98 11.54
CA GLY A 328 1.39 -15.91 11.97
C GLY A 328 2.01 -14.89 12.93
N SER A 329 3.33 -14.95 13.16
CA SER A 329 4.11 -13.97 13.91
C SER A 329 5.05 -13.18 12.99
N CYS A 330 5.19 -11.87 13.25
CA CYS A 330 6.22 -11.05 12.59
C CYS A 330 7.59 -11.43 13.16
N GLU A 331 8.52 -11.82 12.28
CA GLU A 331 9.93 -11.95 12.59
C GLU A 331 10.68 -10.80 11.90
N HIS A 332 11.44 -10.02 12.67
CA HIS A 332 12.29 -8.93 12.17
C HIS A 332 13.75 -9.35 12.38
N THR A 333 14.40 -9.81 11.32
CA THR A 333 15.79 -10.30 11.40
C THR A 333 16.77 -9.19 11.05
N PRO A 334 17.73 -8.82 11.91
CA PRO A 334 18.73 -7.80 11.60
C PRO A 334 19.50 -8.09 10.30
N VAL A 335 19.63 -7.08 9.43
CA VAL A 335 20.53 -7.13 8.27
C VAL A 335 22.00 -7.04 8.73
N SER A 336 22.95 -7.27 7.81
CA SER A 336 24.38 -7.19 8.12
C SER A 336 24.78 -5.80 8.64
N ASN A 337 25.64 -5.77 9.67
CA ASN A 337 26.21 -4.52 10.17
C ASN A 337 26.96 -3.78 9.05
N GLY A 338 26.82 -2.45 9.00
CA GLY A 338 27.40 -1.61 7.94
C GLY A 338 26.55 -1.48 6.67
N THR A 339 25.37 -2.11 6.61
CA THR A 339 24.40 -1.86 5.53
C THR A 339 23.92 -0.41 5.63
N ALA A 340 23.86 0.30 4.50
CA ALA A 340 23.39 1.69 4.46
C ALA A 340 21.90 1.78 4.86
N CYS A 341 21.56 2.77 5.66
CA CYS A 341 20.19 3.10 6.07
C CYS A 341 20.03 4.62 6.21
N ASN A 342 18.90 5.07 6.76
CA ASN A 342 18.67 6.46 7.13
C ASN A 342 18.03 6.48 8.54
N ASP A 343 18.60 7.25 9.48
CA ASP A 343 18.10 7.35 10.86
C ASP A 343 17.15 8.55 11.06
N ASP A 344 16.76 9.22 9.97
CA ASP A 344 15.94 10.42 9.89
C ASP A 344 16.50 11.63 10.66
N ASN A 345 17.78 11.60 11.05
CA ASN A 345 18.47 12.70 11.70
C ASN A 345 19.28 13.51 10.68
N PRO A 346 18.87 14.74 10.30
CA PRO A 346 19.61 15.53 9.33
C PRO A 346 20.98 16.02 9.83
N CYS A 347 21.31 15.77 11.11
CA CYS A 347 22.61 16.07 11.70
C CYS A 347 23.63 14.93 11.58
N THR A 348 23.32 13.83 10.90
CA THR A 348 24.26 12.76 10.55
C THR A 348 24.46 12.74 9.04
N LEU A 349 25.70 12.49 8.59
CA LEU A 349 26.05 12.52 7.16
C LEU A 349 26.05 11.13 6.53
N THR A 350 26.16 10.08 7.34
CA THR A 350 26.16 8.69 6.90
C THR A 350 25.49 7.83 7.96
N ASP A 351 24.54 6.97 7.58
CA ASP A 351 23.87 6.09 8.54
C ASP A 351 24.05 4.64 8.16
N THR A 352 24.29 3.79 9.15
CA THR A 352 24.51 2.36 8.95
C THR A 352 23.79 1.51 9.99
N CYS A 353 23.36 0.33 9.55
CA CYS A 353 22.73 -0.64 10.42
C CYS A 353 23.76 -1.21 11.40
N GLN A 354 23.42 -1.20 12.69
CA GLN A 354 24.18 -1.84 13.76
C GLN A 354 23.21 -2.61 14.65
N GLY A 355 23.30 -3.94 14.64
CA GLY A 355 22.46 -4.79 15.48
C GLY A 355 20.96 -4.66 15.22
N GLY A 356 20.57 -4.35 13.97
CA GLY A 356 19.17 -4.19 13.57
C GLY A 356 18.60 -2.79 13.80
N THR A 357 19.41 -1.80 14.17
CA THR A 357 18.99 -0.40 14.29
C THR A 357 19.80 0.48 13.35
N CYS A 358 19.16 1.46 12.73
CA CYS A 358 19.89 2.46 11.95
C CYS A 358 20.58 3.44 12.90
N VAL A 359 21.91 3.54 12.79
CA VAL A 359 22.72 4.43 13.61
C VAL A 359 23.41 5.44 12.71
N GLY A 360 23.11 6.72 12.93
CA GLY A 360 23.80 7.79 12.25
C GLY A 360 25.24 8.00 12.73
N GLY A 361 26.10 8.29 11.77
CA GLY A 361 27.52 8.57 11.89
C GLY A 361 27.87 9.88 11.23
N ASP A 362 29.14 10.27 11.35
CA ASP A 362 29.68 11.51 10.77
C ASP A 362 28.83 12.74 11.10
N PRO A 363 28.78 13.18 12.37
CA PRO A 363 27.90 14.26 12.80
C PRO A 363 28.23 15.61 12.14
N VAL A 364 27.19 16.36 11.80
CA VAL A 364 27.29 17.72 11.26
C VAL A 364 28.00 18.62 12.27
N ILE A 365 29.10 19.21 11.83
CA ILE A 365 29.91 20.13 12.64
C ILE A 365 29.44 21.57 12.42
N CYS A 366 28.79 22.15 13.42
CA CYS A 366 28.37 23.55 13.41
C CYS A 366 29.49 24.48 13.85
N ALA A 367 30.36 24.85 12.90
CA ALA A 367 31.45 25.79 13.14
C ALA A 367 30.93 27.21 13.47
N PRO A 368 31.67 28.00 14.26
CA PRO A 368 31.36 29.42 14.46
C PRO A 368 31.34 30.17 13.12
N LEU A 369 30.29 30.98 12.87
CA LEU A 369 30.18 31.78 11.64
C LEU A 369 31.17 32.95 11.61
N ASP A 370 31.48 33.53 12.77
CA ASP A 370 32.34 34.68 12.94
C ASP A 370 32.95 34.69 14.37
N PRO A 371 33.93 35.56 14.67
CA PRO A 371 34.57 35.62 15.98
C PRO A 371 33.64 35.94 17.16
N CYS A 372 32.43 36.46 16.91
CA CYS A 372 31.39 36.77 17.89
C CYS A 372 30.25 35.75 17.94
N ARG A 373 30.43 34.61 17.28
CA ARG A 373 29.63 33.40 17.47
C ARG A 373 30.51 32.33 18.11
N VAL A 374 29.90 31.41 18.85
CA VAL A 374 30.55 30.15 19.22
C VAL A 374 30.04 29.01 18.35
N ALA A 375 30.69 27.85 18.45
CA ALA A 375 30.24 26.64 17.78
C ALA A 375 28.79 26.34 18.19
N GLY A 376 27.97 26.09 17.18
CA GLY A 376 26.57 25.77 17.34
C GLY A 376 26.33 24.31 17.71
N THR A 377 25.07 24.01 17.95
CA THR A 377 24.54 22.64 17.99
C THR A 377 23.64 22.45 16.77
N CYS A 378 23.76 21.31 16.10
CA CYS A 378 22.84 20.95 15.04
C CYS A 378 21.50 20.53 15.64
N ASP A 379 20.41 21.05 15.11
CA ASP A 379 19.05 20.66 15.48
C ASP A 379 18.68 19.35 14.76
N PRO A 380 18.47 18.24 15.50
CA PRO A 380 18.21 16.92 14.90
C PRO A 380 16.87 16.82 14.17
N SER A 381 15.99 17.83 14.25
CA SER A 381 14.73 17.85 13.51
C SER A 381 14.81 18.63 12.20
N THR A 382 15.77 19.56 12.07
CA THR A 382 15.85 20.48 10.91
C THR A 382 17.20 20.44 10.20
N GLY A 383 18.24 19.85 10.80
CA GLY A 383 19.62 19.93 10.32
C GLY A 383 20.23 21.33 10.44
N THR A 384 19.55 22.27 11.09
CA THR A 384 20.01 23.65 11.17
C THR A 384 20.98 23.82 12.33
N CYS A 385 22.08 24.53 12.08
CA CYS A 385 23.03 24.91 13.11
C CYS A 385 22.52 26.12 13.89
N SER A 386 22.46 26.00 15.22
CA SER A 386 22.31 27.17 16.08
C SER A 386 23.54 28.07 15.97
N ASN A 387 23.36 29.37 16.25
CA ASN A 387 24.45 30.35 16.19
C ASN A 387 24.48 31.17 17.50
N PRO A 388 24.93 30.58 18.62
CA PRO A 388 24.93 31.27 19.89
C PRO A 388 25.92 32.44 19.89
N PRO A 389 25.59 33.56 20.57
CA PRO A 389 26.53 34.66 20.73
C PRO A 389 27.75 34.21 21.55
N ALA A 390 28.93 34.69 21.16
CA ALA A 390 30.12 34.59 21.99
C ALA A 390 30.01 35.47 23.25
N PRO A 391 30.76 35.17 24.32
CA PRO A 391 30.80 36.00 25.51
C PRO A 391 31.10 37.46 25.18
N ASP A 392 30.38 38.36 25.83
CA ASP A 392 30.63 39.80 25.70
C ASP A 392 32.06 40.13 26.14
N GLY A 393 32.71 41.04 25.40
CA GLY A 393 34.11 41.43 25.63
C GLY A 393 35.15 40.55 24.94
N GLN A 394 34.75 39.49 24.21
CA GLN A 394 35.68 38.74 23.36
C GLN A 394 36.20 39.65 22.22
N PRO A 395 37.52 39.70 21.96
CA PRO A 395 38.08 40.51 20.88
C PRO A 395 37.57 40.04 19.51
N CYS A 396 37.22 41.00 18.66
CA CYS A 396 36.83 40.76 17.27
C CYS A 396 37.40 41.85 16.35
N ASP A 397 37.37 41.61 15.04
CA ASP A 397 37.78 42.59 14.04
C ASP A 397 36.53 43.19 13.38
N SER A 398 36.30 44.49 13.60
CA SER A 398 35.18 45.23 12.97
C SER A 398 35.50 45.69 11.54
N GLY A 399 36.72 45.41 11.05
CA GLY A 399 37.24 45.95 9.80
C GLY A 399 37.83 47.35 9.92
N ASP A 400 37.61 48.05 11.05
CA ASP A 400 38.25 49.33 11.36
C ASP A 400 39.46 49.11 12.29
N ARG A 401 40.65 49.24 11.72
CA ARG A 401 41.93 49.04 12.43
C ARG A 401 42.22 50.12 13.48
N CYS A 402 41.46 51.20 13.47
CA CYS A 402 41.61 52.35 14.36
C CYS A 402 40.71 52.28 15.58
N VAL A 403 39.92 51.22 15.70
CA VAL A 403 38.99 51.02 16.80
C VAL A 403 39.17 49.61 17.35
N ALA A 404 39.40 49.48 18.66
CA ALA A 404 39.37 48.17 19.29
C ALA A 404 37.92 47.69 19.33
N ALA A 405 37.61 46.50 18.81
CA ALA A 405 36.26 45.98 18.75
C ALA A 405 36.08 44.73 19.62
N PHE A 406 34.91 44.62 20.22
CA PHE A 406 34.55 43.51 21.10
C PHE A 406 33.14 43.02 20.80
N CYS A 407 32.93 41.73 21.03
CA CYS A 407 31.61 41.13 20.91
C CYS A 407 30.66 41.69 21.97
N ALA A 408 29.46 42.06 21.53
CA ALA A 408 28.35 42.45 22.39
C ALA A 408 27.06 41.85 21.81
N ASN A 409 26.37 40.99 22.57
CA ASN A 409 25.20 40.24 22.12
C ASN A 409 25.42 39.52 20.78
N GLY A 410 26.64 39.01 20.58
CA GLY A 410 27.05 38.30 19.37
C GLY A 410 27.19 39.17 18.11
N ALA A 411 27.24 40.49 18.24
CA ALA A 411 27.70 41.37 17.17
C ALA A 411 29.10 41.89 17.50
N CYS A 412 29.97 42.02 16.51
CA CYS A 412 31.24 42.71 16.69
C CYS A 412 30.97 44.21 16.71
N THR A 413 31.05 44.82 17.89
CA THR A 413 30.80 46.26 18.06
C THR A 413 32.12 47.02 18.17
N GLY A 414 32.27 48.05 17.35
CA GLY A 414 33.43 48.96 17.42
C GLY A 414 33.44 49.69 18.75
N GLY A 415 34.53 49.54 19.50
CA GLY A 415 34.74 50.14 20.81
C GLY A 415 35.48 51.48 20.75
N THR A 416 36.42 51.67 21.67
CA THR A 416 37.15 52.93 21.83
C THR A 416 38.17 53.13 20.71
N PRO A 417 38.31 54.36 20.18
CA PRO A 417 39.39 54.69 19.24
C PRO A 417 40.74 54.33 19.86
N VAL A 418 41.59 53.69 19.06
CA VAL A 418 42.98 53.42 19.45
C VAL A 418 43.67 54.76 19.66
N THR A 419 44.18 55.00 20.87
CA THR A 419 44.91 56.22 21.20
C THR A 419 46.30 56.17 20.56
N CYS A 420 46.50 56.92 19.49
CA CYS A 420 47.82 57.13 18.93
C CYS A 420 48.56 58.18 19.78
N THR A 421 49.71 57.79 20.36
CA THR A 421 50.56 58.77 21.07
C THR A 421 51.43 59.48 20.04
N SER A 422 51.44 60.82 20.07
CA SER A 422 52.27 61.60 19.15
C SER A 422 53.76 61.37 19.43
N PRO A 423 54.60 61.14 18.40
CA PRO A 423 56.04 60.95 18.57
C PRO A 423 56.80 62.21 19.02
N GLY A 424 56.20 63.41 18.93
CA GLY A 424 56.88 64.66 19.25
C GLY A 424 55.98 65.91 19.34
N PRO A 425 56.53 67.06 19.79
CA PRO A 425 55.77 68.27 20.14
C PRO A 425 55.14 69.02 18.94
N CYS A 426 55.42 68.60 17.70
CA CYS A 426 54.87 69.21 16.48
C CYS A 426 54.28 68.18 15.51
N GLU A 427 53.97 66.96 15.99
CA GLU A 427 53.40 65.89 15.16
C GLU A 427 51.98 65.53 15.66
N THR A 428 51.09 65.16 14.73
CA THR A 428 49.75 64.65 15.04
C THR A 428 49.65 63.20 14.58
N ALA A 429 49.45 62.27 15.51
CA ALA A 429 49.26 60.88 15.17
C ALA A 429 47.77 60.62 14.88
N VAL A 430 47.44 60.35 13.61
CA VAL A 430 46.10 59.97 13.16
C VAL A 430 46.16 58.52 12.71
N CYS A 431 45.21 57.70 13.17
CA CYS A 431 45.11 56.33 12.70
C CYS A 431 44.50 56.31 11.28
N ASP A 432 45.17 55.64 10.35
CA ASP A 432 44.69 55.41 8.98
C ASP A 432 44.13 53.97 8.86
N PRO A 433 42.81 53.79 8.67
CA PRO A 433 42.19 52.47 8.59
C PRO A 433 42.53 51.70 7.30
N THR A 434 43.14 52.35 6.30
CA THR A 434 43.39 51.77 4.96
C THR A 434 44.75 51.10 4.80
N VAL A 435 45.65 51.22 5.80
CA VAL A 435 47.03 50.72 5.71
C VAL A 435 47.15 49.33 6.35
N GLU A 436 47.35 48.29 5.53
CA GLU A 436 47.72 46.95 6.01
C GLU A 436 49.14 46.95 6.62
N ARG A 437 49.31 46.32 7.80
CA ARG A 437 50.63 46.16 8.46
C ARG A 437 51.71 45.51 7.56
N SER A 438 51.31 44.73 6.56
CA SER A 438 52.18 44.01 5.62
C SER A 438 52.79 44.88 4.51
N ARG A 439 52.26 46.08 4.23
CA ARG A 439 52.75 46.97 3.16
C ARG A 439 53.80 48.00 3.60
N LEU A 440 54.23 47.96 4.85
CA LEU A 440 55.20 48.90 5.43
C LEU A 440 56.65 48.78 4.91
N ARG A 441 56.96 47.90 3.96
CA ARG A 441 58.34 47.72 3.45
C ARG A 441 58.67 48.30 2.08
N ARG A 442 57.74 48.96 1.37
CA ARG A 442 58.09 49.57 0.07
C ARG A 442 57.38 50.91 -0.17
N GLN A 443 57.73 51.92 0.60
CA GLN A 443 57.73 53.31 0.12
C GLN A 443 58.57 54.19 1.06
N LEU A 444 59.89 54.02 0.99
CA LEU A 444 60.83 55.01 1.52
C LEU A 444 61.40 55.80 0.34
N GLY A 445 60.82 56.98 0.10
CA GLY A 445 61.18 57.86 -1.01
C GLY A 445 60.70 59.30 -0.79
N ARG A 446 61.38 60.01 0.12
CA ARG A 446 61.38 61.47 0.37
C ARG A 446 60.07 62.12 0.86
N GLY A 447 60.01 62.28 2.18
CA GLY A 447 59.02 63.06 2.93
C GLY A 447 58.67 62.27 4.19
N ARG A 448 59.13 62.71 5.36
CA ARG A 448 59.11 61.93 6.60
C ARG A 448 57.67 61.70 7.06
N ASP A 449 57.24 60.44 7.06
CA ASP A 449 56.22 59.93 7.97
C ASP A 449 56.78 58.66 8.60
N GLU A 450 56.97 58.69 9.92
CA GLU A 450 57.50 57.58 10.72
C GLU A 450 56.32 56.84 11.35
N LEU A 451 56.03 55.63 10.85
CA LEU A 451 54.97 54.77 11.39
C LEU A 451 55.52 53.96 12.58
N ILE A 452 55.08 54.33 13.79
CA ILE A 452 55.35 53.59 15.03
C ILE A 452 54.50 52.31 15.05
N THR A 453 55.17 51.16 15.12
CA THR A 453 54.52 49.89 15.42
C THR A 453 54.18 49.81 16.91
N SER A 454 52.89 49.80 17.25
CA SER A 454 52.41 49.38 18.57
C SER A 454 52.15 47.87 18.57
N SER A 455 52.77 47.13 19.49
CA SER A 455 52.53 45.71 19.75
C SER A 455 51.16 45.51 20.42
N ALA A 456 50.55 44.35 20.12
CA ALA A 456 49.24 43.93 20.59
C ALA A 456 49.06 43.96 22.10
#